data_AF-A0A536FZH2-F1
#
_entry.id   AF-A0A536FZH2-F1
#
_cell.length_a   1.000
_cell.length_b   1.000
_cell.length_c   1.000
_cell.angle_alpha   90.00
_cell.angle_beta   90.00
_cell.angle_gamma   90.00
#
_symmetry.space_group_name_H-M   'P 1'
#
loop_
_entity.id
_entity.type
_entity.pdbx_description
1 polymer ?
#
loop_
_entity_poly.entity_id
_entity_poly.type
_entity_poly.pdbx_seq_one_letter_code
_entity_poly.pdbx_strand_id
1 'polypeptide(L)'
;MDTTRRDVLKLGIVVASMTALAALGLIVFGFLQHLNSVNSYAVEPSNQSSLEQQGLAFINARCTICHSSDLITQQQLDRSRWTNVVDKMIERGAPVKPEERKFLLDYLSTYYGPQRSMGSPSANTERQLEPNK
;
A
#
# COMPACT_ATOMS: atom_id res chain seq x y z
N MET A 1 -4.73 12.96 -75.24
CA MET A 1 -4.20 13.69 -74.06
C MET A 1 -4.96 13.35 -72.76
N ASP A 2 -5.55 12.14 -72.63
CA ASP A 2 -6.46 11.83 -71.51
C ASP A 2 -5.94 10.72 -70.56
N THR A 3 -5.07 9.85 -71.06
CA THR A 3 -4.52 8.72 -70.29
C THR A 3 -3.65 9.19 -69.12
N THR A 4 -2.79 10.18 -69.36
CA THR A 4 -1.86 10.71 -68.35
C THR A 4 -2.58 11.25 -67.12
N ARG A 5 -3.72 11.96 -67.29
CA ARG A 5 -4.48 12.53 -66.18
C ARG A 5 -5.15 11.47 -65.31
N ARG A 6 -5.58 10.36 -65.92
CA ARG A 6 -6.15 9.21 -65.19
C ARG A 6 -5.08 8.44 -64.41
N ASP A 7 -3.86 8.37 -64.92
CA ASP A 7 -2.77 7.65 -64.25
C ASP A 7 -2.23 8.40 -63.03
N VAL A 8 -2.07 9.74 -63.09
CA VAL A 8 -1.70 10.53 -61.89
C VAL A 8 -2.78 10.49 -60.81
N LEU A 9 -4.05 10.43 -61.18
CA LEU A 9 -5.16 10.33 -60.22
C LEU A 9 -5.18 8.95 -59.54
N LYS A 10 -4.96 7.86 -60.29
CA LYS A 10 -4.84 6.51 -59.73
C LYS A 10 -3.62 6.37 -58.83
N LEU A 11 -2.47 6.93 -59.24
CA LEU A 11 -1.24 6.91 -58.46
C LEU A 11 -1.38 7.71 -57.15
N GLY A 12 -2.06 8.86 -57.19
CA GLY A 12 -2.35 9.66 -55.99
C GLY A 12 -3.25 8.93 -54.98
N ILE A 13 -4.28 8.20 -55.47
CA ILE A 13 -5.16 7.40 -54.60
C ILE A 13 -4.40 6.23 -53.96
N VAL A 14 -3.52 5.55 -54.71
CA VAL A 14 -2.71 4.45 -54.18
C VAL A 14 -1.73 4.95 -53.11
N VAL A 15 -1.04 6.08 -53.34
CA VAL A 15 -0.09 6.66 -52.37
C VAL A 15 -0.81 7.18 -51.11
N ALA A 16 -1.99 7.81 -51.27
CA ALA A 16 -2.84 8.21 -50.14
C ALA A 16 -3.36 7.00 -49.34
N SER A 17 -3.62 5.88 -50.00
CA SER A 17 -4.08 4.65 -49.33
C SER A 17 -2.94 3.96 -48.58
N MET A 18 -1.74 3.88 -49.16
CA MET A 18 -0.57 3.29 -48.50
C MET A 18 -0.13 4.07 -47.26
N THR A 19 -0.25 5.40 -47.28
CA THR A 19 0.06 6.25 -46.12
C THR A 19 -1.00 6.15 -45.02
N ALA A 20 -2.30 6.08 -45.37
CA ALA A 20 -3.37 5.84 -44.40
C ALA A 20 -3.26 4.48 -43.69
N LEU A 21 -2.87 3.43 -44.42
CA LEU A 21 -2.64 2.09 -43.86
C LEU A 21 -1.46 2.06 -42.89
N ALA A 22 -0.39 2.82 -43.15
CA ALA A 22 0.76 2.92 -42.24
C ALA A 22 0.42 3.66 -40.92
N ALA A 23 -0.39 4.74 -41.00
CA ALA A 23 -0.82 5.48 -39.82
C ALA A 23 -1.77 4.66 -38.92
N LEU A 24 -2.68 3.89 -39.52
CA LEU A 24 -3.54 2.96 -38.78
C LEU A 24 -2.75 1.79 -38.19
N GLY A 25 -1.72 1.31 -38.90
CA GLY A 25 -0.78 0.30 -38.41
C GLY A 25 -0.04 0.73 -37.15
N LEU A 26 0.51 1.96 -37.10
CA LEU A 26 1.23 2.48 -35.94
C LEU A 26 0.33 2.66 -34.70
N ILE A 27 -0.94 3.03 -34.89
CA ILE A 27 -1.91 3.16 -33.79
C ILE A 27 -2.28 1.78 -33.22
N VAL A 28 -2.50 0.79 -34.08
CA VAL A 28 -2.80 -0.59 -33.67
C VAL A 28 -1.57 -1.27 -33.02
N PHE A 29 -0.36 -1.04 -33.55
CA PHE A 29 0.88 -1.59 -33.00
C PHE A 29 1.26 -0.93 -31.66
N GLY A 30 1.06 0.38 -31.51
CA GLY A 30 1.26 1.08 -30.24
C GLY A 30 0.30 0.60 -29.13
N PHE A 31 -0.94 0.28 -29.49
CA PHE A 31 -1.91 -0.29 -28.55
C PHE A 31 -1.57 -1.75 -28.17
N LEU A 32 -1.08 -2.55 -29.14
CA LEU A 32 -0.61 -3.92 -28.90
C LEU A 32 0.65 -3.96 -28.02
N GLN A 33 1.58 -3.02 -28.16
CA GLN A 33 2.78 -2.95 -27.31
C GLN A 33 2.49 -2.48 -25.88
N HIS A 34 1.37 -1.78 -25.61
CA HIS A 34 1.06 -1.28 -24.27
C HIS A 34 0.39 -2.32 -23.36
N LEU A 35 -0.28 -3.34 -23.92
CA LEU A 35 -0.98 -4.38 -23.16
C LEU A 35 -0.04 -5.33 -22.41
N ASN A 36 1.24 -5.43 -22.78
CA ASN A 36 2.21 -6.27 -22.08
C ASN A 36 2.73 -5.65 -20.77
N SER A 37 2.50 -4.35 -20.52
CA SER A 37 3.05 -3.64 -19.35
C SER A 37 2.15 -3.65 -18.12
N VAL A 38 0.90 -4.13 -18.25
CA VAL A 38 -0.07 -4.18 -17.13
C VAL A 38 -0.11 -5.54 -16.43
N ASN A 39 0.72 -6.50 -16.85
CA ASN A 39 0.85 -7.80 -16.17
C ASN A 39 1.82 -7.78 -14.97
N SER A 40 2.23 -6.59 -14.51
CA SER A 40 3.21 -6.40 -13.44
C SER A 40 2.59 -5.81 -12.18
N TYR A 41 1.44 -6.34 -11.75
CA TYR A 41 0.94 -6.17 -10.39
C TYR A 41 0.95 -7.51 -9.65
N ALA A 42 2.05 -8.25 -9.72
CA ALA A 42 2.38 -9.18 -8.66
C ALA A 42 2.85 -8.35 -7.45
N VAL A 43 1.91 -7.73 -6.74
CA VAL A 43 2.14 -7.41 -5.32
C VAL A 43 2.19 -8.77 -4.65
N GLU A 44 3.39 -9.32 -4.51
CA GLU A 44 3.66 -10.37 -3.53
C GLU A 44 3.07 -9.86 -2.20
N PRO A 45 2.14 -10.58 -1.54
CA PRO A 45 1.62 -10.15 -0.27
C PRO A 45 2.79 -10.17 0.69
N SER A 46 3.36 -8.99 0.96
CA SER A 46 4.42 -8.84 1.93
C SER A 46 3.89 -9.42 3.23
N ASN A 47 4.69 -10.26 3.91
CA ASN A 47 4.33 -10.94 5.16
C ASN A 47 3.69 -9.98 6.20
N GLN A 48 4.05 -8.68 6.14
CA GLN A 48 3.44 -7.61 6.93
C GLN A 48 1.94 -7.41 6.69
N SER A 49 1.47 -7.44 5.43
CA SER A 49 0.03 -7.33 5.12
C SER A 49 -0.75 -8.53 5.67
N SER A 50 -0.16 -9.73 5.59
CA SER A 50 -0.74 -10.95 6.16
C SER A 50 -0.76 -10.92 7.69
N LEU A 51 0.31 -10.45 8.34
CA LEU A 51 0.36 -10.27 9.80
C LEU A 51 -0.70 -9.27 10.27
N GLU A 52 -0.84 -8.14 9.56
CA GLU A 52 -1.83 -7.12 9.88
C GLU A 52 -3.25 -7.66 9.77
N GLN A 53 -3.57 -8.36 8.68
CA GLN A 53 -4.86 -9.00 8.46
C GLN A 53 -5.18 -10.06 9.54
N GLN A 54 -4.21 -10.91 9.88
CA GLN A 54 -4.35 -11.92 10.92
C GLN A 54 -4.58 -11.29 12.30
N GLY A 55 -3.84 -10.22 12.62
CA GLY A 55 -4.01 -9.49 13.88
C GLY A 55 -5.37 -8.81 13.98
N LEU A 56 -5.82 -8.14 12.91
CA LEU A 56 -7.15 -7.55 12.84
C LEU A 56 -8.26 -8.61 13.03
N ALA A 57 -8.15 -9.75 12.32
CA ALA A 57 -9.09 -10.86 12.47
C ALA A 57 -9.11 -11.40 13.91
N PHE A 58 -7.94 -11.49 14.55
CA PHE A 58 -7.83 -11.91 15.94
C PHE A 58 -8.55 -10.95 16.89
N ILE A 59 -8.32 -9.64 16.74
CA ILE A 59 -8.99 -8.60 17.55
C ILE A 59 -10.52 -8.69 17.40
N ASN A 60 -11.01 -8.81 16.17
CA ASN A 60 -12.44 -8.94 15.88
C ASN A 60 -13.04 -10.24 16.45
N ALA A 61 -12.28 -11.32 16.49
CA ALA A 61 -12.77 -12.60 17.01
C ALA A 61 -12.75 -12.67 18.54
N ARG A 62 -11.79 -12.01 19.21
CA ARG A 62 -11.51 -12.21 20.65
C ARG A 62 -11.85 -11.02 21.53
N CYS A 63 -11.70 -9.80 21.03
CA CYS A 63 -11.75 -8.59 21.84
C CYS A 63 -13.04 -7.80 21.65
N THR A 64 -13.70 -7.93 20.50
CA THR A 64 -14.93 -7.17 20.21
C THR A 64 -16.22 -7.84 20.70
N ILE A 65 -16.09 -8.89 21.52
CA ILE A 65 -17.23 -9.61 22.10
C ILE A 65 -17.96 -8.74 23.15
N CYS A 66 -17.23 -7.84 23.82
CA CYS A 66 -17.75 -7.03 24.92
C CYS A 66 -17.75 -5.51 24.66
N HIS A 67 -16.89 -5.00 23.78
CA HIS A 67 -16.78 -3.58 23.45
C HIS A 67 -16.28 -3.38 22.01
N SER A 68 -16.39 -2.17 21.44
CA SER A 68 -15.89 -1.94 20.08
C SER A 68 -14.36 -2.02 20.01
N SER A 69 -13.83 -2.23 18.80
CA SER A 69 -12.40 -2.17 18.51
C SER A 69 -11.83 -0.75 18.65
N ASP A 70 -12.68 0.30 18.67
CA ASP A 70 -12.22 1.68 18.82
C ASP A 70 -11.46 1.90 20.13
N LEU A 71 -11.87 1.21 21.22
CA LEU A 71 -11.16 1.28 22.48
C LEU A 71 -9.73 0.75 22.39
N ILE A 72 -9.44 -0.11 21.41
CA ILE A 72 -8.12 -0.70 21.16
C ILE A 72 -7.34 0.24 20.24
N THR A 73 -7.94 0.73 19.15
CA THR A 73 -7.27 1.58 18.16
C THR A 73 -6.92 2.97 18.68
N GLN A 74 -7.65 3.47 19.69
CA GLN A 74 -7.34 4.72 20.38
C GLN A 74 -6.12 4.63 21.31
N GLN A 75 -5.67 3.43 21.65
CA GLN A 75 -4.53 3.25 22.53
C GLN A 75 -3.21 3.36 21.76
N GLN A 76 -2.20 3.90 22.45
CA GLN A 76 -0.83 3.99 21.95
C GLN A 76 0.13 3.56 23.07
N LEU A 77 0.14 2.26 23.33
CA LEU A 77 0.80 1.69 24.50
C LEU A 77 2.05 0.94 24.09
N ASP A 78 3.10 1.01 24.91
CA ASP A 78 4.23 0.10 24.75
C ASP A 78 3.83 -1.35 25.08
N ARG A 79 4.73 -2.29 24.77
CA ARG A 79 4.48 -3.71 24.98
C ARG A 79 4.15 -4.06 26.44
N SER A 80 4.80 -3.42 27.41
CA SER A 80 4.57 -3.72 28.83
C SER A 80 3.17 -3.29 29.24
N ARG A 81 2.74 -2.11 28.82
CA ARG A 81 1.37 -1.62 29.07
C ARG A 81 0.32 -2.45 28.35
N TRP A 82 0.57 -2.86 27.11
CA TRP A 82 -0.30 -3.80 26.40
C TRP A 82 -0.41 -5.15 27.10
N THR A 83 0.68 -5.65 27.68
CA THR A 83 0.70 -6.88 28.47
C THR A 83 -0.32 -6.79 29.61
N ASN A 84 -0.28 -5.71 30.40
CA ASN A 84 -1.22 -5.50 31.50
C ASN A 84 -2.68 -5.39 31.03
N VAL A 85 -2.93 -4.73 29.89
CA VAL A 85 -4.28 -4.62 29.33
C VAL A 85 -4.80 -5.98 28.88
N VAL A 86 -4.01 -6.74 28.13
CA VAL A 86 -4.39 -8.08 27.64
C VAL A 86 -4.65 -9.01 28.82
N ASP A 87 -3.78 -9.02 29.83
CA ASP A 87 -3.95 -9.85 31.03
C ASP A 87 -5.25 -9.52 31.75
N LYS A 88 -5.53 -8.23 31.95
CA LYS A 88 -6.78 -7.77 32.55
C LYS A 88 -8.01 -8.18 31.72
N MET A 89 -7.92 -8.21 30.40
CA MET A 89 -9.03 -8.65 29.56
C MET A 89 -9.22 -10.16 29.62
N ILE A 90 -8.13 -10.94 29.69
CA ILE A 90 -8.17 -12.39 29.91
C ILE A 90 -8.83 -12.70 31.25
N GLU A 91 -8.42 -12.02 32.33
CA GLU A 91 -9.04 -12.14 33.66
C GLU A 91 -10.54 -11.82 33.64
N ARG A 92 -10.97 -10.93 32.75
CA ARG A 92 -12.39 -10.56 32.55
C ARG A 92 -13.15 -11.48 31.60
N GLY A 93 -12.50 -12.52 31.08
CA GLY A 93 -13.14 -13.54 30.25
C GLY A 93 -12.90 -13.40 28.74
N ALA A 94 -11.94 -12.57 28.30
CA ALA A 94 -11.55 -12.57 26.89
C ALA A 94 -10.97 -13.95 26.51
N PRO A 95 -11.47 -14.60 25.44
CA PRO A 95 -11.10 -15.97 25.09
C PRO A 95 -9.76 -16.04 24.32
N VAL A 96 -8.67 -15.63 24.98
CA VAL A 96 -7.30 -15.67 24.44
C VAL A 96 -6.53 -16.80 25.12
N LYS A 97 -6.01 -17.74 24.34
CA LYS A 97 -5.22 -18.85 24.88
C LYS A 97 -3.78 -18.43 25.20
N PRO A 98 -3.09 -19.11 26.13
CA PRO A 98 -1.70 -18.80 26.48
C PRO A 98 -0.75 -18.75 25.27
N GLU A 99 -0.91 -19.66 24.31
CA GLU A 99 -0.12 -19.74 23.09
C GLU A 99 -0.42 -18.59 22.10
N GLU A 100 -1.64 -18.04 22.11
CA GLU A 100 -2.06 -16.93 21.24
C GLU A 100 -1.59 -15.57 21.79
N ARG A 101 -1.36 -15.48 23.11
CA ARG A 101 -1.03 -14.23 23.80
C ARG A 101 0.21 -13.54 23.25
N LYS A 102 1.25 -14.31 22.88
CA LYS A 102 2.47 -13.74 22.30
C LYS A 102 2.18 -13.02 20.99
N PHE A 103 1.44 -13.67 20.09
CA PHE A 103 1.07 -13.10 18.78
C PHE A 103 0.26 -11.81 18.96
N LEU A 104 -0.73 -11.82 19.86
CA LEU A 104 -1.54 -10.64 20.17
C LEU A 104 -0.68 -9.48 20.66
N LEU A 105 0.25 -9.72 21.58
CA LEU A 105 1.15 -8.67 22.10
C LEU A 105 2.12 -8.16 21.03
N ASP A 106 2.63 -9.04 20.17
CA ASP A 106 3.47 -8.67 19.02
C ASP A 106 2.69 -7.75 18.07
N TYR A 107 1.45 -8.10 17.73
CA TYR A 107 0.57 -7.28 16.90
C TYR A 107 0.23 -5.93 17.56
N LEU A 108 -0.29 -5.93 18.78
CA LEU A 108 -0.71 -4.70 19.47
C LEU A 108 0.43 -3.70 19.65
N SER A 109 1.61 -4.18 20.05
CA SER A 109 2.77 -3.30 20.24
C SER A 109 3.38 -2.79 18.92
N THR A 110 3.19 -3.52 17.82
CA THR A 110 3.68 -3.12 16.50
C THR A 110 2.77 -2.07 15.86
N TYR A 111 1.46 -2.30 15.87
CA TYR A 111 0.49 -1.47 15.14
C TYR A 111 -0.18 -0.40 16.01
N TYR A 112 -0.25 -0.60 17.33
CA TYR A 112 -0.86 0.31 18.31
C TYR A 112 0.14 0.69 19.41
N GLY A 113 1.42 0.81 19.02
CA GLY A 113 2.50 1.31 19.87
C GLY A 113 2.43 2.82 20.12
N PRO A 114 3.27 3.38 21.00
CA PRO A 114 3.42 4.83 21.15
C PRO A 114 3.78 5.44 19.79
N GLN A 115 3.02 6.43 19.33
CA GLN A 115 3.44 7.20 18.15
C GLN A 115 4.76 7.86 18.53
N ARG A 116 5.86 7.44 17.91
CA ARG A 116 7.08 8.25 17.96
C ARG A 116 6.67 9.58 17.37
N SER A 117 6.80 10.66 18.11
CA SER A 117 6.64 12.00 17.58
C SER A 117 7.52 12.13 16.34
N MET A 118 6.94 11.94 15.16
CA MET A 118 7.58 12.30 13.91
C MET A 118 7.51 13.83 13.87
N GLY A 119 8.48 14.48 14.54
CA GLY A 119 8.60 15.94 14.55
C GLY A 119 8.93 16.59 15.88
N SER A 120 9.98 16.16 16.58
CA SER A 120 10.96 17.16 17.04
C SER A 120 12.33 16.58 16.75
N PRO A 121 13.05 17.11 15.75
CA PRO A 121 14.49 17.03 15.76
C PRO A 121 14.95 17.45 17.15
N SER A 122 15.81 16.63 17.73
CA SER A 122 16.54 16.92 18.95
C SER A 122 16.92 18.40 18.98
N ALA A 123 16.30 19.14 19.89
CA ALA A 123 16.80 20.41 20.39
C ALA A 123 18.14 20.15 21.10
N ASN A 124 19.18 19.91 20.30
CA ASN A 124 20.60 19.88 20.64
C ASN A 124 21.41 19.90 19.33
N THR A 125 21.35 21.03 18.62
CA THR A 125 22.38 21.44 17.64
C THR A 125 22.56 22.97 17.64
N GLU A 126 21.63 23.75 18.19
CA GLU A 126 21.79 25.22 18.37
C GLU A 126 22.30 25.64 19.76
N ARG A 127 23.00 24.77 20.49
CA ARG A 127 23.73 25.16 21.72
C ARG A 127 25.22 24.85 21.63
N GLN A 128 25.82 24.99 20.45
CA GLN A 128 27.28 24.89 20.25
C GLN A 128 27.90 25.98 19.36
N LEU A 129 27.20 27.08 19.08
CA LEU A 129 27.86 28.31 18.58
C LEU A 129 27.32 29.54 19.30
N GLU A 130 27.75 29.74 20.55
CA GLU A 130 28.04 31.10 21.01
C GLU A 130 29.46 31.10 21.63
N PRO A 131 30.36 31.99 21.18
CA PRO A 131 31.73 32.05 21.64
C PRO A 131 31.80 32.63 23.06
N ASN A 132 32.67 32.00 23.85
CA ASN A 132 33.18 32.45 25.14
C ASN A 132 33.38 33.97 25.21
N LYS A 133 32.74 34.63 26.19
CA LYS A 133 33.20 35.88 26.79
C LYS A 133 32.93 35.87 28.28
#